data_AF-B7KLG6-F1
#
_entry.id   AF-B7KLG6-F1
#
_cell.length_a   1.000
_cell.length_b   1.000
_cell.length_c   1.000
_cell.angle_alpha   90.00
_cell.angle_beta   90.00
_cell.angle_gamma   90.00
#
_symmetry.space_group_name_H-M   'P 1'
#
loop_
_entity.id
_entity.type
_entity.pdbx_description
1 polymer ?
#
loop_
_entity_poly.entity_id
_entity_poly.type
_entity_poly.pdbx_seq_one_letter_code
_entity_poly.pdbx_strand_id
1 'polypeptide(L)'
;MSKVIELFGNSKTKPDVNWLDIVANQPCPYLQKRCIKIRKSQPEISIGTCSVIYGKKAIPIIICPHRMLERKQVFIDCLHLLTTHQPGNELHIISEVAIPGGNVDYFLISVNGSKVKDFVGIELQTLDTTGTVWPERQRLLEELGVPVDAPKSKDSKSFGMNWKMTAKTILVQLHHKIETFENINKKLVLVIQDCFLHYIQREFNFSHVSHQAQLGDSLHIHTYTMELQINQSFKLALDSRLSTDANGIARCLDLQAQANIELEQIIQTLEARISDNTLLSF
;
A
#
# COMPACT_ATOMS: atom_id res chain seq x y z
N MET A 1 18.10 -9.05 15.42
CA MET A 1 16.77 -8.41 15.53
C MET A 1 16.10 -8.44 14.17
N SER A 2 14.91 -9.05 14.12
CA SER A 2 14.09 -9.12 12.92
C SER A 2 13.60 -7.74 12.51
N LYS A 3 13.51 -7.52 11.19
CA LYS A 3 12.91 -6.32 10.60
C LYS A 3 11.38 -6.35 10.65
N VAL A 4 10.75 -7.48 10.94
CA VAL A 4 9.30 -7.53 11.13
C VAL A 4 8.94 -6.79 12.42
N ILE A 5 7.88 -5.96 12.37
CA ILE A 5 7.35 -5.24 13.54
C ILE A 5 5.93 -5.64 13.89
N GLU A 6 5.15 -6.12 12.92
CA GLU A 6 3.81 -6.66 13.16
C GLU A 6 3.65 -8.04 12.52
N LEU A 7 3.17 -8.99 13.32
CA LEU A 7 2.84 -10.34 12.90
C LEU A 7 1.38 -10.64 13.25
N PHE A 8 0.57 -11.02 12.25
CA PHE A 8 -0.86 -11.27 12.39
C PHE A 8 -1.62 -10.12 13.07
N GLY A 9 -1.22 -8.88 12.75
CA GLY A 9 -1.79 -7.65 13.32
C GLY A 9 -1.39 -7.34 14.76
N ASN A 10 -0.48 -8.10 15.36
CA ASN A 10 0.08 -7.80 16.67
C ASN A 10 1.50 -7.23 16.54
N SER A 11 1.78 -6.14 17.25
CA SER A 11 3.14 -5.61 17.37
C SER A 11 4.02 -6.61 18.11
N LYS A 12 5.26 -6.82 17.63
CA LYS A 12 6.22 -7.73 18.27
C LYS A 12 6.60 -7.32 19.68
N THR A 13 6.42 -6.04 20.03
CA THR A 13 6.76 -5.49 21.35
C THR A 13 5.53 -5.38 22.25
N LYS A 14 4.34 -5.72 21.76
CA LYS A 14 3.12 -5.72 22.58
C LYS A 14 3.25 -6.79 23.68
N PRO A 15 3.03 -6.44 24.96
CA PRO A 15 3.05 -7.41 26.05
C PRO A 15 1.86 -8.38 25.95
N ASP A 16 1.98 -9.52 26.63
CA ASP A 16 0.89 -10.50 26.83
C ASP A 16 0.30 -11.10 25.54
N VAL A 17 1.07 -11.13 24.46
CA VAL A 17 0.67 -11.81 23.22
C VAL A 17 1.04 -13.29 23.30
N ASN A 18 0.04 -14.17 23.20
CA ASN A 18 0.27 -15.62 23.06
C ASN A 18 0.70 -15.95 21.62
N TRP A 19 2.00 -15.85 21.34
CA TRP A 19 2.54 -16.08 20.00
C TRP A 19 2.38 -17.52 19.51
N LEU A 20 2.37 -18.51 20.40
CA LEU A 20 2.11 -19.90 20.03
C LEU A 20 0.70 -20.06 19.44
N ASP A 21 -0.30 -19.51 20.12
CA ASP A 21 -1.69 -19.53 19.63
C ASP A 21 -1.86 -18.73 18.33
N ILE A 22 -1.31 -17.51 18.28
CA ILE A 22 -1.39 -16.65 17.09
C ILE A 22 -0.76 -17.31 15.87
N VAL A 23 0.40 -17.97 16.02
CA VAL A 23 1.08 -18.65 14.91
C VAL A 23 0.37 -19.93 14.49
N ALA A 24 -0.25 -20.65 15.43
CA ALA A 24 -1.06 -21.83 15.14
C ALA A 24 -2.33 -21.48 14.35
N ASN A 25 -3.08 -20.47 14.81
CA ASN A 25 -4.36 -20.07 14.22
C ASN A 25 -4.22 -19.16 13.00
N GLN A 26 -3.08 -18.47 12.87
CA GLN A 26 -2.75 -17.57 11.76
C GLN A 26 -3.83 -16.52 11.46
N PRO A 27 -4.43 -15.84 12.48
CA PRO A 27 -5.59 -14.99 12.28
C PRO A 27 -5.22 -13.69 11.54
N CYS A 28 -6.18 -13.11 10.85
CA CYS A 28 -6.10 -11.73 10.37
C CYS A 28 -7.18 -10.90 11.07
N PRO A 29 -6.82 -10.03 12.03
CA PRO A 29 -7.81 -9.24 12.76
C PRO A 29 -8.57 -8.27 11.86
N TYR A 30 -7.96 -7.88 10.73
CA TYR A 30 -8.53 -6.96 9.75
C TYR A 30 -9.60 -7.60 8.85
N LEU A 31 -9.47 -8.90 8.61
CA LEU A 31 -10.41 -9.66 7.78
C LEU A 31 -11.33 -10.59 8.57
N GLN A 32 -11.10 -10.74 9.88
CA GLN A 32 -11.84 -11.65 10.77
C GLN A 32 -11.87 -13.10 10.27
N LYS A 33 -10.78 -13.51 9.59
CA LYS A 33 -10.56 -14.87 9.07
C LYS A 33 -9.07 -15.19 9.09
N ARG A 34 -8.70 -16.41 8.71
CA ARG A 34 -7.29 -16.78 8.54
C ARG A 34 -6.59 -15.82 7.55
N CYS A 35 -5.34 -15.46 7.86
CA CYS A 35 -4.54 -14.59 7.02
C CYS A 35 -4.35 -15.18 5.62
N ILE A 36 -4.72 -14.41 4.61
CA ILE A 36 -4.70 -14.85 3.20
C ILE A 36 -3.33 -14.71 2.54
N LYS A 37 -2.36 -14.05 3.20
CA LYS A 37 -0.99 -13.91 2.71
C LYS A 37 -0.22 -15.20 2.96
N ILE A 38 -0.44 -16.20 2.10
CA ILE A 38 0.11 -17.56 2.22
C ILE A 38 1.51 -17.71 1.62
N ARG A 39 2.27 -18.69 2.11
CA ARG A 39 3.55 -19.09 1.54
C ARG A 39 3.27 -19.93 0.28
N LYS A 40 3.77 -19.48 -0.88
CA LYS A 40 3.52 -20.17 -2.17
C LYS A 40 3.92 -21.65 -2.18
N SER A 41 4.99 -22.00 -1.47
CA SER A 41 5.47 -23.39 -1.39
C SER A 41 4.74 -24.24 -0.35
N GLN A 42 3.98 -23.62 0.56
CA GLN A 42 3.25 -24.25 1.67
C GLN A 42 1.98 -23.43 1.97
N PRO A 43 0.90 -23.60 1.18
CA PRO A 43 -0.33 -22.80 1.30
C PRO A 43 -1.03 -22.89 2.66
N GLU A 44 -0.78 -23.96 3.42
CA GLU A 44 -1.22 -24.17 4.79
C GLU A 44 -0.53 -23.26 5.82
N ILE A 45 0.50 -22.52 5.40
CA ILE A 45 1.21 -21.57 6.26
C ILE A 45 1.11 -20.14 5.70
N SER A 46 0.53 -19.27 6.51
CA SER A 46 0.44 -17.84 6.28
C SER A 46 1.70 -17.13 6.76
N ILE A 47 2.19 -16.21 5.93
CA ILE A 47 3.34 -15.37 6.20
C ILE A 47 3.05 -14.46 7.41
N GLY A 48 1.85 -13.88 7.48
CA GLY A 48 1.40 -13.09 8.64
C GLY A 48 2.11 -11.76 8.85
N THR A 49 3.18 -11.46 8.11
CA THR A 49 3.91 -10.18 8.20
C THR A 49 3.08 -9.04 7.63
N CYS A 50 2.57 -8.18 8.51
CA CYS A 50 1.76 -7.01 8.16
C CYS A 50 2.64 -5.80 7.84
N SER A 51 3.65 -5.55 8.69
CA SER A 51 4.49 -4.36 8.62
C SER A 51 5.94 -4.69 9.01
N VAL A 52 6.88 -3.94 8.46
CA VAL A 52 8.33 -4.09 8.65
C VAL A 52 9.01 -2.75 8.92
N ILE A 53 10.19 -2.77 9.50
CA ILE A 53 11.11 -1.63 9.53
C ILE A 53 12.05 -1.72 8.31
N TYR A 54 12.25 -0.60 7.63
CA TYR A 54 13.09 -0.54 6.44
C TYR A 54 13.97 0.72 6.37
N GLY A 55 15.10 0.62 5.66
CA GLY A 55 16.01 1.72 5.39
C GLY A 55 16.87 2.14 6.60
N LYS A 56 17.80 3.08 6.36
CA LYS A 56 18.74 3.58 7.38
C LYS A 56 18.04 4.29 8.54
N LYS A 57 16.92 4.97 8.25
CA LYS A 57 16.09 5.68 9.23
C LYS A 57 15.14 4.76 10.00
N ALA A 58 15.18 3.45 9.74
CA ALA A 58 14.31 2.46 10.37
C ALA A 58 12.81 2.83 10.32
N ILE A 59 12.35 3.28 9.16
CA ILE A 59 10.95 3.71 8.99
C ILE A 59 10.02 2.50 9.00
N PRO A 60 8.85 2.59 9.65
CA PRO A 60 7.90 1.50 9.67
C PRO A 60 7.07 1.54 8.37
N ILE A 61 7.00 0.42 7.64
CA ILE A 61 6.38 0.27 6.34
C ILE A 61 5.34 -0.83 6.37
N ILE A 62 4.14 -0.51 5.88
CA ILE A 62 3.07 -1.49 5.69
C ILE A 62 3.29 -2.25 4.38
N ILE A 63 3.27 -3.58 4.46
CA ILE A 63 3.46 -4.49 3.32
C ILE A 63 2.28 -5.46 3.13
N CYS A 64 1.14 -5.12 3.74
CA CYS A 64 -0.10 -5.88 3.64
C CYS A 64 -1.27 -4.89 3.53
N PRO A 65 -2.02 -4.88 2.42
CA PRO A 65 -3.14 -3.95 2.23
C PRO A 65 -4.19 -4.02 3.33
N HIS A 66 -4.51 -5.23 3.82
CA HIS A 66 -5.49 -5.40 4.90
C HIS A 66 -5.11 -4.70 6.20
N ARG A 67 -3.83 -4.40 6.44
CA ARG A 67 -3.42 -3.61 7.61
C ARG A 67 -4.01 -2.20 7.59
N MET A 68 -4.31 -1.66 6.40
CA MET A 68 -4.98 -0.36 6.22
C MET A 68 -6.42 -0.35 6.73
N LEU A 69 -7.04 -1.52 6.97
CA LEU A 69 -8.42 -1.63 7.45
C LEU A 69 -8.56 -1.45 8.97
N GLU A 70 -7.49 -1.08 9.68
CA GLU A 70 -7.52 -0.87 11.13
C GLU A 70 -8.66 0.06 11.55
N ARG A 71 -9.49 -0.40 12.49
CA ARG A 71 -10.69 0.30 12.99
C ARG A 71 -11.67 0.76 11.91
N LYS A 72 -11.54 0.28 10.66
CA LYS A 72 -12.29 0.80 9.51
C LYS A 72 -12.07 2.32 9.32
N GLN A 73 -10.96 2.87 9.84
CA GLN A 73 -10.69 4.30 9.87
C GLN A 73 -10.69 4.90 8.46
N VAL A 74 -10.09 4.20 7.50
CA VAL A 74 -10.03 4.61 6.09
C VAL A 74 -11.40 4.86 5.47
N PHE A 75 -12.43 4.13 5.90
CA PHE A 75 -13.81 4.33 5.44
C PHE A 75 -14.46 5.52 6.11
N ILE A 76 -14.27 5.68 7.42
CA ILE A 76 -14.78 6.84 8.18
C ILE A 76 -14.22 8.14 7.59
N ASP A 77 -12.94 8.15 7.24
CA ASP A 77 -12.28 9.32 6.66
C ASP A 77 -12.75 9.65 5.25
N CYS A 78 -13.51 8.77 4.60
CA CYS A 78 -14.14 8.98 3.29
C CYS A 78 -15.61 9.41 3.37
N LEU A 79 -16.23 9.47 4.55
CA LEU A 79 -17.66 9.80 4.69
C LEU A 79 -18.04 11.14 4.08
N HIS A 80 -17.15 12.14 4.20
CA HIS A 80 -17.34 13.48 3.65
C HIS A 80 -17.42 13.53 2.12
N LEU A 81 -17.02 12.46 1.43
CA LEU A 81 -17.06 12.34 -0.03
C LEU A 81 -18.39 11.78 -0.54
N LEU A 82 -19.27 11.29 0.35
CA LEU A 82 -20.64 10.91 0.01
C LEU A 82 -21.54 12.15 -0.01
N THR A 83 -21.41 12.98 -1.05
CA THR A 83 -22.05 14.31 -1.16
C THR A 83 -23.58 14.28 -1.20
N THR A 84 -24.19 13.13 -1.47
CA THR A 84 -25.64 12.92 -1.52
C THR A 84 -26.16 12.01 -0.41
N HIS A 85 -25.32 11.64 0.56
CA HIS A 85 -25.75 10.97 1.78
C HIS A 85 -26.65 11.88 2.63
N GLN A 86 -27.66 11.29 3.26
CA GLN A 86 -28.60 11.98 4.13
C GLN A 86 -28.82 11.16 5.41
N PRO A 87 -29.08 11.82 6.56
CA PRO A 87 -29.53 11.12 7.75
C PRO A 87 -30.72 10.21 7.46
N GLY A 88 -30.68 8.98 7.96
CA GLY A 88 -31.66 7.94 7.67
C GLY A 88 -31.22 6.95 6.58
N ASN A 89 -30.17 7.26 5.80
CA ASN A 89 -29.51 6.27 4.97
C ASN A 89 -28.55 5.41 5.82
N GLU A 90 -28.42 4.14 5.44
CA GLU A 90 -27.44 3.21 6.00
C GLU A 90 -26.12 3.27 5.23
N LEU A 91 -25.02 2.96 5.92
CA LEU A 91 -23.69 2.89 5.33
C LEU A 91 -23.24 1.43 5.24
N HIS A 92 -22.80 1.01 4.06
CA HIS A 92 -22.29 -0.34 3.82
C HIS A 92 -20.88 -0.29 3.22
N ILE A 93 -20.09 -1.33 3.49
CA ILE A 93 -18.76 -1.52 2.88
C ILE A 93 -18.84 -2.80 2.05
N ILE A 94 -18.58 -2.68 0.76
CA ILE A 94 -18.56 -3.81 -0.19
C ILE A 94 -17.13 -3.98 -0.69
N SER A 95 -16.58 -5.19 -0.62
CA SER A 95 -15.25 -5.52 -1.13
C SER A 95 -15.29 -6.09 -2.55
N GLU A 96 -14.24 -5.82 -3.34
CA GLU A 96 -13.96 -6.44 -4.64
C GLU A 96 -15.11 -6.36 -5.64
N VAL A 97 -15.30 -5.17 -6.23
CA VAL A 97 -16.37 -4.94 -7.21
C VAL A 97 -15.77 -4.61 -8.57
N ALA A 98 -16.22 -5.34 -9.60
CA ALA A 98 -15.84 -5.12 -10.99
C ALA A 98 -16.51 -3.86 -11.56
N ILE A 99 -15.73 -3.07 -12.29
CA ILE A 99 -16.15 -1.85 -13.00
C ILE A 99 -15.50 -1.79 -14.39
N PRO A 100 -15.98 -0.92 -15.30
CA PRO A 100 -15.17 -0.54 -16.46
C PRO A 100 -13.78 -0.06 -16.02
N GLY A 101 -12.72 -0.65 -16.56
CA GLY A 101 -11.33 -0.32 -16.20
C GLY A 101 -10.70 -1.19 -15.09
N GLY A 102 -11.43 -2.16 -14.50
CA GLY A 102 -10.85 -3.16 -13.59
C GLY A 102 -11.73 -3.50 -12.39
N ASN A 103 -11.11 -3.83 -11.26
CA ASN A 103 -11.81 -4.02 -9.98
C ASN A 103 -11.41 -2.93 -9.00
N VAL A 104 -12.34 -2.49 -8.16
CA VAL A 104 -12.06 -1.60 -7.02
C VAL A 104 -12.08 -2.41 -5.75
N ASP A 105 -11.07 -2.19 -4.89
CA ASP A 105 -10.89 -2.98 -3.66
C ASP A 105 -12.09 -2.87 -2.72
N TYR A 106 -12.59 -1.65 -2.50
CA TYR A 106 -13.74 -1.40 -1.64
C TYR A 106 -14.63 -0.28 -2.15
N PHE A 107 -15.92 -0.39 -1.85
CA PHE A 107 -16.88 0.68 -1.96
C PHE A 107 -17.46 1.00 -0.58
N LEU A 108 -17.43 2.28 -0.22
CA LEU A 108 -18.27 2.81 0.86
C LEU A 108 -19.55 3.34 0.22
N ILE A 109 -20.69 2.77 0.57
CA ILE A 109 -21.98 3.09 -0.06
C ILE A 109 -23.01 3.61 0.94
N SER A 110 -23.83 4.56 0.49
CA SER A 110 -24.99 5.12 1.17
C SER A 110 -26.25 4.51 0.58
N VAL A 111 -27.09 3.88 1.42
CA VAL A 111 -28.24 3.08 0.99
C VAL A 111 -29.51 3.56 1.69
N ASN A 112 -30.62 3.64 0.97
CA ASN A 112 -31.94 3.86 1.56
C ASN A 112 -32.86 2.70 1.14
N GLY A 113 -33.28 1.89 2.11
CA GLY A 113 -33.94 0.62 1.84
C GLY A 113 -33.01 -0.32 1.07
N SER A 114 -33.38 -0.70 -0.16
CA SER A 114 -32.55 -1.55 -1.03
C SER A 114 -31.85 -0.80 -2.18
N LYS A 115 -31.88 0.54 -2.16
CA LYS A 115 -31.36 1.36 -3.27
C LYS A 115 -30.12 2.14 -2.87
N VAL A 116 -29.05 1.98 -3.64
CA VAL A 116 -27.83 2.79 -3.53
C VAL A 116 -28.16 4.24 -3.90
N LYS A 117 -27.76 5.18 -3.04
CA LYS A 117 -27.93 6.62 -3.20
C LYS A 117 -26.62 7.31 -3.52
N ASP A 118 -25.54 6.86 -2.88
CA ASP A 118 -24.21 7.39 -3.10
C ASP A 118 -23.15 6.33 -2.89
N PHE A 119 -21.95 6.55 -3.44
CA PHE A 119 -20.81 5.70 -3.19
C PHE A 119 -19.48 6.40 -3.45
N VAL A 120 -18.45 5.87 -2.80
CA VAL A 120 -17.04 6.22 -3.00
C VAL A 120 -16.27 4.92 -3.25
N GLY A 121 -15.50 4.88 -4.33
CA GLY A 121 -14.55 3.79 -4.58
C GLY A 121 -13.27 4.03 -3.80
N ILE A 122 -12.67 2.97 -3.25
CA ILE A 122 -11.49 3.03 -2.39
C ILE A 122 -10.50 1.94 -2.84
N GLU A 123 -9.28 2.36 -3.14
CA GLU A 123 -8.14 1.52 -3.53
C GLU A 123 -7.10 1.53 -2.40
N LEU A 124 -6.63 0.36 -1.98
CA LEU A 124 -5.60 0.25 -0.95
C LEU A 124 -4.26 -0.09 -1.61
N GLN A 125 -3.26 0.77 -1.46
CA GLN A 125 -1.92 0.48 -1.97
C GLN A 125 -0.88 0.49 -0.85
N THR A 126 -0.23 -0.66 -0.67
CA THR A 126 0.93 -0.83 0.22
C THR A 126 2.16 -1.25 -0.57
N LEU A 127 3.33 -1.29 0.06
CA LEU A 127 4.55 -1.65 -0.65
C LEU A 127 4.75 -3.15 -0.79
N ASP A 128 5.22 -3.56 -1.97
CA ASP A 128 5.71 -4.91 -2.22
C ASP A 128 7.19 -5.04 -1.86
N THR A 129 7.62 -6.27 -1.58
CA THR A 129 9.03 -6.59 -1.34
C THR A 129 9.66 -7.18 -2.61
N THR A 130 10.90 -6.81 -2.93
CA THR A 130 11.65 -7.37 -4.09
C THR A 130 12.25 -8.76 -3.82
N GLY A 131 12.15 -9.23 -2.58
CA GLY A 131 12.56 -10.57 -2.14
C GLY A 131 11.55 -11.14 -1.15
N THR A 132 11.91 -12.25 -0.49
CA THR A 132 11.03 -12.88 0.50
C THR A 132 11.24 -12.30 1.90
N VAL A 133 10.13 -12.00 2.59
CA VAL A 133 10.13 -11.63 4.02
C VAL A 133 10.16 -12.84 4.95
N TRP A 134 10.08 -14.06 4.39
CA TRP A 134 9.98 -15.29 5.16
C TRP A 134 11.15 -15.52 6.15
N PRO A 135 12.42 -15.31 5.78
CA PRO A 135 13.52 -15.48 6.74
C PRO A 135 13.43 -14.52 7.93
N GLU A 136 12.96 -13.29 7.69
CA GLU A 136 12.75 -12.28 8.73
C GLU A 136 11.57 -12.64 9.64
N ARG A 137 10.51 -13.26 9.08
CA ARG A 137 9.45 -13.89 9.86
C ARG A 137 10.01 -15.02 10.75
N GLN A 138 10.84 -15.92 10.22
CA GLN A 138 11.42 -17.02 11.02
C GLN A 138 12.28 -16.48 12.16
N ARG A 139 13.15 -15.50 11.87
CA ARG A 139 13.94 -14.81 12.88
C ARG A 139 13.09 -14.16 13.96
N LEU A 140 11.95 -13.57 13.59
CA LEU A 140 11.03 -13.01 14.58
C LEU A 140 10.46 -14.11 15.49
N LEU A 141 10.04 -15.25 14.93
CA LEU A 141 9.51 -16.35 15.71
C LEU A 141 10.53 -16.88 16.73
N GLU A 142 11.80 -17.02 16.32
CA GLU A 142 12.91 -17.35 17.24
C GLU A 142 13.05 -16.30 18.36
N GLU A 143 13.03 -15.01 18.02
CA GLU A 143 13.09 -13.89 18.98
C GLU A 143 11.92 -13.88 19.97
N LEU A 144 10.76 -14.41 19.56
CA LEU A 144 9.54 -14.52 20.36
C LEU A 144 9.40 -15.86 21.10
N GLY A 145 10.41 -16.75 21.02
CA GLY A 145 10.40 -18.06 21.66
C GLY A 145 9.45 -19.08 21.02
N VAL A 146 9.01 -18.84 19.79
CA VAL A 146 8.18 -19.79 19.03
C VAL A 146 9.09 -20.76 18.27
N PRO A 147 8.92 -22.09 18.41
CA PRO A 147 9.70 -23.07 17.68
C PRO A 147 9.59 -22.87 16.16
N VAL A 148 10.73 -22.93 15.47
CA VAL A 148 10.81 -22.91 14.00
C VAL A 148 11.63 -24.10 13.51
N ASP A 149 11.26 -24.63 12.35
CA ASP A 149 12.12 -25.59 11.64
C ASP A 149 13.40 -24.89 11.22
N ALA A 150 14.56 -25.51 11.50
CA ALA A 150 15.87 -24.87 11.41
C ALA A 150 16.08 -24.08 10.10
N PRO A 151 16.50 -22.80 10.17
CA PRO A 151 16.71 -21.99 8.98
C PRO A 151 17.85 -22.58 8.12
N LYS A 152 17.58 -22.83 6.83
CA LYS A 152 18.56 -23.42 5.90
C LYS A 152 19.83 -22.59 5.64
N SER A 153 19.95 -21.35 6.14
CA SER A 153 21.24 -20.65 6.26
C SER A 153 21.10 -19.38 7.10
N LYS A 154 22.18 -19.00 7.81
CA LYS A 154 22.33 -17.67 8.45
C LYS A 154 22.48 -16.53 7.42
N ASP A 155 22.72 -16.87 6.15
CA ASP A 155 22.96 -15.95 5.02
C ASP A 155 21.70 -15.66 4.19
N SER A 156 20.53 -15.57 4.83
CA SER A 156 19.31 -15.23 4.11
C SER A 156 19.41 -13.81 3.52
N LYS A 157 19.40 -13.69 2.19
CA LYS A 157 19.36 -12.41 1.47
C LYS A 157 18.26 -11.51 2.06
N SER A 158 18.61 -10.29 2.43
CA SER A 158 17.64 -9.31 2.93
C SER A 158 16.66 -8.91 1.81
N PHE A 159 15.38 -8.75 2.15
CA PHE A 159 14.39 -8.19 1.23
C PHE A 159 14.65 -6.69 0.97
N GLY A 160 14.33 -6.23 -0.24
CA GLY A 160 14.21 -4.81 -0.58
C GLY A 160 12.74 -4.39 -0.69
N MET A 161 12.47 -3.09 -0.83
CA MET A 161 11.14 -2.54 -1.13
C MET A 161 11.02 -2.16 -2.61
N ASN A 162 9.89 -2.52 -3.24
CA ASN A 162 9.66 -2.35 -4.67
C ASN A 162 9.02 -1.01 -5.04
N TRP A 163 9.56 0.10 -4.50
CA TRP A 163 8.97 1.44 -4.61
C TRP A 163 8.55 1.84 -6.03
N LYS A 164 9.47 1.70 -7.00
CA LYS A 164 9.27 2.16 -8.39
C LYS A 164 8.16 1.39 -9.10
N MET A 165 8.14 0.06 -8.96
CA MET A 165 7.10 -0.75 -9.59
C MET A 165 5.75 -0.50 -8.93
N THR A 166 5.70 -0.45 -7.59
CA THR A 166 4.45 -0.14 -6.88
C THR A 166 3.89 1.21 -7.34
N ALA A 167 4.73 2.25 -7.47
CA ALA A 167 4.31 3.56 -7.96
C ALA A 167 3.79 3.52 -9.40
N LYS A 168 4.52 2.88 -10.33
CA LYS A 168 4.07 2.74 -11.72
C LYS A 168 2.75 2.00 -11.82
N THR A 169 2.62 0.89 -11.10
CA THR A 169 1.42 0.05 -11.13
C THR A 169 0.21 0.83 -10.63
N ILE A 170 0.31 1.50 -9.48
CA ILE A 170 -0.84 2.21 -8.94
C ILE A 170 -1.24 3.42 -9.79
N LEU A 171 -0.27 4.21 -10.29
CA LEU A 171 -0.58 5.36 -11.13
C LEU A 171 -1.26 4.94 -12.44
N VAL A 172 -0.81 3.86 -13.08
CA VAL A 172 -1.45 3.31 -14.29
C VAL A 172 -2.85 2.75 -13.98
N GLN A 173 -3.02 2.06 -12.85
CA GLN A 173 -4.35 1.57 -12.44
C GLN A 173 -5.33 2.72 -12.18
N LEU A 174 -4.88 3.79 -11.51
CA LEU A 174 -5.69 4.98 -11.28
C LEU A 174 -6.08 5.64 -12.59
N HIS A 175 -5.13 5.80 -13.52
CA HIS A 175 -5.38 6.36 -14.84
C HIS A 175 -6.49 5.62 -15.60
N HIS A 176 -6.53 4.28 -15.53
CA HIS A 176 -7.58 3.50 -16.20
C HIS A 176 -8.95 3.53 -15.50
N LYS A 177 -8.98 3.78 -14.18
CA LYS A 177 -10.21 3.74 -13.39
C LYS A 177 -10.87 5.10 -13.26
N ILE A 178 -10.08 6.18 -13.20
CA ILE A 178 -10.57 7.50 -12.80
C ILE A 178 -11.58 8.10 -13.77
N GLU A 179 -11.39 7.89 -15.08
CA GLU A 179 -12.34 8.35 -16.10
C GLU A 179 -13.76 7.82 -15.85
N THR A 180 -13.90 6.57 -15.39
CA THR A 180 -15.20 5.98 -15.07
C THR A 180 -15.88 6.74 -13.93
N PHE A 181 -15.13 7.06 -12.87
CA PHE A 181 -15.65 7.78 -11.70
C PHE A 181 -15.98 9.24 -12.03
N GLU A 182 -15.15 9.89 -12.84
CA GLU A 182 -15.35 11.27 -13.28
C GLU A 182 -16.61 11.41 -14.14
N ASN A 183 -16.82 10.50 -15.09
CA ASN A 183 -17.99 10.50 -15.98
C ASN A 183 -19.32 10.31 -15.24
N ILE A 184 -19.32 9.62 -14.11
CA ILE A 184 -20.52 9.42 -13.27
C ILE A 184 -20.58 10.38 -12.07
N ASN A 185 -19.66 11.35 -12.00
CA ASN A 185 -19.52 12.32 -10.92
C ASN A 185 -19.45 11.66 -9.52
N LYS A 186 -18.62 10.61 -9.41
CA LYS A 186 -18.32 9.91 -8.16
C LYS A 186 -16.83 9.99 -7.85
N LYS A 187 -16.49 9.65 -6.61
CA LYS A 187 -15.13 9.80 -6.08
C LYS A 187 -14.42 8.45 -6.03
N LEU A 188 -13.16 8.45 -6.45
CA LEU A 188 -12.21 7.37 -6.22
C LEU A 188 -11.18 7.86 -5.19
N VAL A 189 -10.84 7.02 -4.21
CA VAL A 189 -9.87 7.35 -3.16
C VAL A 189 -8.73 6.35 -3.19
N LEU A 190 -7.52 6.84 -3.41
CA LEU A 190 -6.29 6.07 -3.16
C LEU A 190 -5.91 6.20 -1.68
N VAL A 191 -5.78 5.08 -0.98
CA VAL A 191 -5.32 5.02 0.40
C VAL A 191 -3.90 4.44 0.44
N ILE A 192 -2.95 5.25 0.87
CA ILE A 192 -1.51 4.92 0.91
C ILE A 192 -0.85 5.36 2.20
N GLN A 193 0.36 4.86 2.46
CA GLN A 193 1.20 5.34 3.54
C GLN A 193 1.93 6.64 3.14
N ASP A 194 2.13 7.55 4.08
CA ASP A 194 2.84 8.83 3.91
C ASP A 194 4.22 8.66 3.26
N CYS A 195 5.02 7.66 3.67
CA CYS A 195 6.34 7.42 3.10
C CYS A 195 6.29 7.07 1.60
N PHE A 196 5.19 6.46 1.14
CA PHE A 196 4.99 6.14 -0.27
C PHE A 196 4.56 7.36 -1.07
N LEU A 197 3.73 8.25 -0.52
CA LEU A 197 3.44 9.54 -1.17
C LEU A 197 4.74 10.33 -1.40
N HIS A 198 5.58 10.47 -0.37
CA HIS A 198 6.87 11.16 -0.49
C HIS A 198 7.77 10.56 -1.58
N TYR A 199 7.74 9.23 -1.75
CA TYR A 199 8.45 8.58 -2.85
C TYR A 199 7.85 8.98 -4.20
N ILE A 200 6.54 8.86 -4.39
CA ILE A 200 5.91 9.15 -5.68
C ILE A 200 6.11 10.61 -6.08
N GLN A 201 5.95 11.56 -5.15
CA GLN A 201 6.13 13.00 -5.40
C GLN A 201 7.55 13.37 -5.86
N ARG A 202 8.56 12.58 -5.47
CA ARG A 202 9.93 12.80 -5.92
C ARG A 202 10.19 12.24 -7.32
N GLU A 203 9.49 11.18 -7.70
CA GLU A 203 9.82 10.39 -8.90
C GLU A 203 8.86 10.66 -10.07
N PHE A 204 7.72 11.31 -9.82
CA PHE A 204 6.67 11.59 -10.78
C PHE A 204 6.18 13.04 -10.68
N ASN A 205 5.53 13.54 -11.73
CA ASN A 205 5.07 14.92 -11.78
C ASN A 205 3.79 15.16 -10.98
N PHE A 206 3.92 15.64 -9.74
CA PHE A 206 2.79 15.95 -8.86
C PHE A 206 2.31 17.40 -8.89
N SER A 207 2.76 18.21 -9.86
CA SER A 207 2.40 19.64 -9.95
C SER A 207 0.90 19.93 -10.12
N HIS A 208 0.14 18.96 -10.63
CA HIS A 208 -1.31 19.06 -10.85
C HIS A 208 -2.13 18.39 -9.74
N VAL A 209 -1.49 17.93 -8.68
CA VAL A 209 -2.15 17.35 -7.51
C VAL A 209 -2.24 18.42 -6.43
N SER A 210 -3.46 18.77 -6.02
CA SER A 210 -3.68 19.76 -4.99
C SER A 210 -3.36 19.18 -3.60
N HIS A 211 -2.54 19.90 -2.84
CA HIS A 211 -2.30 19.61 -1.41
C HIS A 211 -3.45 20.02 -0.49
N GLN A 212 -4.40 20.80 -1.02
CA GLN A 212 -5.67 21.08 -0.36
C GLN A 212 -6.76 20.36 -1.14
N ALA A 213 -7.16 19.18 -0.66
CA ALA A 213 -8.17 18.38 -1.36
C ALA A 213 -9.44 19.17 -1.65
N GLN A 214 -9.83 19.20 -2.92
CA GLN A 214 -11.02 19.86 -3.43
C GLN A 214 -12.14 18.83 -3.60
N LEU A 215 -13.33 19.14 -3.12
CA LEU A 215 -14.48 18.23 -3.24
C LEU A 215 -14.93 18.05 -4.71
N GLY A 216 -14.59 18.99 -5.59
CA GLY A 216 -14.89 18.92 -7.03
C GLY A 216 -14.14 17.80 -7.74
N ASP A 217 -12.91 17.51 -7.30
CA ASP A 217 -12.00 16.55 -7.93
C ASP A 217 -12.52 15.12 -7.84
N SER A 218 -12.33 14.33 -8.88
CA SER A 218 -12.81 12.94 -8.97
C SER A 218 -11.91 11.97 -8.21
N LEU A 219 -10.61 12.27 -8.12
CA LEU A 219 -9.63 11.46 -7.39
C LEU A 219 -9.19 12.15 -6.11
N HIS A 220 -9.21 11.40 -5.02
CA HIS A 220 -8.60 11.78 -3.76
C HIS A 220 -7.47 10.83 -3.40
N ILE A 221 -6.44 11.34 -2.72
CA ILE A 221 -5.36 10.54 -2.14
C ILE A 221 -5.36 10.82 -0.64
N HIS A 222 -5.61 9.79 0.15
CA HIS A 222 -5.54 9.85 1.61
C HIS A 222 -4.26 9.17 2.07
N THR A 223 -3.37 9.93 2.73
CA THR A 223 -2.16 9.37 3.34
C THR A 223 -2.38 9.05 4.80
N TYR A 224 -1.73 7.99 5.25
CA TYR A 224 -1.74 7.58 6.65
C TYR A 224 -0.32 7.39 7.17
N THR A 225 -0.08 7.83 8.39
CA THR A 225 1.12 7.50 9.16
C THR A 225 0.85 6.28 10.03
N MET A 226 1.93 5.64 10.49
CA MET A 226 1.87 4.55 11.46
C MET A 226 2.53 4.98 12.76
N GLU A 227 1.72 5.27 13.76
CA GLU A 227 2.12 5.83 15.05
C GLU A 227 2.29 4.74 16.10
N LEU A 228 3.47 4.67 16.72
CA LEU A 228 3.71 3.82 17.87
C LEU A 228 2.99 4.39 19.10
N GLN A 229 2.15 3.57 19.72
CA GLN A 229 1.36 3.93 20.90
C GLN A 229 2.10 3.57 22.20
N ILE A 230 1.65 4.14 23.33
CA ILE A 230 2.22 3.87 24.66
C ILE A 230 2.15 2.37 25.01
N ASN A 231 1.07 1.69 24.64
CA ASN A 231 0.90 0.24 24.83
C ASN A 231 1.71 -0.61 23.82
N GLN A 232 2.64 0.01 23.11
CA GLN A 232 3.52 -0.59 22.12
C GLN A 232 2.81 -1.22 20.90
N SER A 233 1.55 -0.87 20.67
CA SER A 233 0.84 -1.17 19.42
C SER A 233 1.06 -0.07 18.38
N PHE A 234 0.80 -0.37 17.12
CA PHE A 234 0.81 0.61 16.05
C PHE A 234 -0.60 1.03 15.70
N LYS A 235 -0.78 2.32 15.43
CA LYS A 235 -2.05 2.93 15.06
C LYS A 235 -1.90 3.67 13.74
N LEU A 236 -2.86 3.45 12.84
CA LEU A 236 -3.04 4.30 11.67
C LEU A 236 -3.67 5.63 12.07
N ALA A 237 -3.09 6.71 11.58
CA ALA A 237 -3.60 8.07 11.69
C ALA A 237 -3.62 8.71 10.29
N LEU A 238 -4.71 9.39 9.96
CA LEU A 238 -4.80 10.17 8.73
C LEU A 238 -3.81 11.34 8.83
N ASP A 239 -2.97 11.48 7.81
CA ASP A 239 -1.90 12.48 7.76
C ASP A 239 -2.27 13.63 6.82
N SER A 240 -2.63 13.32 5.58
CA SER A 240 -3.01 14.35 4.60
C SER A 240 -4.06 13.86 3.61
N ARG A 241 -4.72 14.82 2.96
CA ARG A 241 -5.64 14.59 1.85
C ARG A 241 -5.21 15.45 0.67
N LEU A 242 -4.97 14.81 -0.46
CA LEU A 242 -4.73 15.46 -1.74
C LEU A 242 -5.87 15.11 -2.70
N SER A 243 -5.99 15.87 -3.78
CA SER A 243 -6.95 15.57 -4.83
C SER A 243 -6.49 16.02 -6.20
N THR A 244 -7.06 15.41 -7.23
CA THR A 244 -6.86 15.76 -8.64
C THR A 244 -7.95 15.09 -9.50
N ASP A 245 -7.87 15.26 -10.80
CA ASP A 245 -8.79 14.67 -11.77
C ASP A 245 -8.07 13.69 -12.72
N ALA A 246 -8.79 13.19 -13.73
CA ALA A 246 -8.21 12.32 -14.75
C ALA A 246 -6.99 12.95 -15.45
N ASN A 247 -7.07 14.25 -15.78
CA ASN A 247 -5.99 14.97 -16.44
C ASN A 247 -4.75 15.10 -15.54
N GLY A 248 -4.94 15.36 -14.25
CA GLY A 248 -3.84 15.46 -13.31
C GLY A 248 -3.11 14.14 -13.10
N ILE A 249 -3.82 13.01 -13.07
CA ILE A 249 -3.17 11.68 -13.07
C ILE A 249 -2.45 11.37 -14.38
N ALA A 250 -3.02 11.72 -15.53
CA ALA A 250 -2.32 11.56 -16.81
C ALA A 250 -0.99 12.33 -16.80
N ARG A 251 -0.99 13.57 -16.31
CA ARG A 251 0.23 14.38 -16.15
C ARG A 251 1.22 13.81 -15.15
N CYS A 252 0.77 13.05 -14.14
CA CYS A 252 1.68 12.35 -13.22
C CYS A 252 2.49 11.26 -13.95
N LEU A 253 1.89 10.62 -14.97
CA LEU A 253 2.54 9.58 -15.78
C LEU A 253 3.43 10.17 -16.89
N ASP A 254 3.16 11.39 -17.34
CA ASP A 254 4.02 12.11 -18.27
C ASP A 254 5.40 12.34 -17.63
N LEU A 255 6.42 11.70 -18.23
CA LEU A 255 7.80 11.75 -17.75
C LEU A 255 8.31 13.19 -17.75
N GLN A 256 8.91 13.62 -16.64
CA GLN A 256 9.66 14.88 -16.52
C GLN A 256 11.02 14.82 -17.25
N ALA A 257 11.06 14.37 -18.50
CA ALA A 257 12.28 14.27 -19.27
C ALA A 257 12.38 15.45 -20.25
N GLN A 258 13.21 16.45 -19.92
CA GLN A 258 13.75 17.35 -20.93
C GLN A 258 14.78 16.57 -21.74
N ALA A 259 14.32 15.98 -22.86
CA ALA A 259 15.08 15.03 -23.69
C ALA A 259 16.50 15.48 -24.08
N ASN A 260 16.77 16.79 -24.13
CA ASN A 260 18.06 17.33 -24.54
C ASN A 260 19.16 17.19 -23.46
N ILE A 261 18.83 17.24 -22.17
CA ILE A 261 19.82 17.10 -21.08
C ILE A 261 20.18 15.61 -20.86
N GLU A 262 19.26 14.70 -21.20
CA GLU A 262 19.43 13.27 -20.96
C GLU A 262 20.43 12.63 -21.93
N LEU A 263 20.53 13.08 -23.18
CA LEU A 263 21.42 12.47 -24.17
C LEU A 263 22.90 12.57 -23.76
N GLU A 264 23.37 13.74 -23.33
CA GLU A 264 24.76 13.92 -22.91
C GLU A 264 25.10 13.10 -21.66
N GLN A 265 24.19 13.03 -20.68
CA GLN A 265 24.37 12.21 -19.47
C GLN A 265 24.35 10.72 -19.79
N ILE A 266 23.49 10.29 -20.72
CA ILE A 266 23.44 8.92 -21.22
C ILE A 266 24.76 8.59 -21.92
N ILE A 267 25.24 9.45 -22.82
CA ILE A 267 26.52 9.27 -23.53
C ILE A 267 27.66 9.12 -22.52
N GLN A 268 27.81 10.04 -21.57
CA GLN A 268 28.86 9.95 -20.54
C GLN A 268 28.78 8.65 -19.72
N THR A 269 27.56 8.22 -19.36
CA THR A 269 27.37 6.97 -18.61
C THR A 269 27.71 5.74 -19.44
N LEU A 270 27.42 5.77 -20.75
CA LEU A 270 27.74 4.71 -21.69
C LEU A 270 29.25 4.64 -21.96
N GLU A 271 29.89 5.79 -22.23
CA GLU A 271 31.33 5.93 -22.44
C GLU A 271 32.13 5.40 -21.24
N ALA A 272 31.69 5.68 -20.02
CA ALA A 272 32.30 5.16 -18.79
C ALA A 272 32.23 3.64 -18.64
N ARG A 273 31.41 2.95 -19.44
CA ARG A 273 31.24 1.48 -19.42
C ARG A 273 31.93 0.79 -20.60
N ILE A 274 32.50 1.53 -21.55
CA ILE A 274 33.21 0.96 -22.70
C ILE A 274 34.51 0.27 -22.22
N SER A 275 34.68 -0.98 -22.65
CA SER A 275 35.90 -1.77 -22.46
C SER A 275 36.00 -2.85 -23.53
N ASP A 276 37.16 -3.51 -23.64
CA ASP A 276 37.35 -4.63 -24.58
C ASP A 276 36.32 -5.75 -24.39
N ASN A 277 35.84 -5.96 -23.16
CA ASN A 277 34.78 -6.95 -22.85
C ASN A 277 33.39 -6.56 -23.34
N THR A 278 33.17 -5.29 -23.67
CA THR A 278 31.89 -4.79 -24.22
C THR A 278 31.93 -4.67 -25.74
N LEU A 279 33.08 -4.94 -26.37
CA LEU A 279 33.22 -4.93 -27.82
C LEU A 279 32.49 -6.14 -28.40
N LEU A 280 31.52 -5.88 -29.28
CA LEU A 280 30.83 -6.92 -30.02
C LEU A 280 31.76 -7.45 -31.13
N SER A 281 32.42 -8.57 -30.88
CA SER A 281 33.21 -9.30 -31.89
C SER A 281 32.35 -10.36 -32.58
N PHE A 282 32.43 -10.44 -33.91
CA PHE A 282 31.91 -11.54 -34.71
C PHE A 282 33.06 -12.47 -35.12
#